data_AF-A0A5E4M7J1-F1
#
_entry.id   AF-A0A5E4M7J1-F1
#
_cell.length_a   1.000
_cell.length_b   1.000
_cell.length_c   1.000
_cell.angle_alpha   90.00
_cell.angle_beta   90.00
_cell.angle_gamma   90.00
#
_symmetry.space_group_name_H-M   'P 1'
#
loop_
_entity.id
_entity.type
_entity.pdbx_description
1 polymer ?
#
loop_
_entity_poly.entity_id
_entity_poly.type
_entity_poly.pdbx_seq_one_letter_code
_entity_poly.pdbx_strand_id
1 'polypeptide(L)'
;MAVEVNFIDRRQAFIRFKNNTCYSIEIIWITFDNKENTYGILAPNKFLDVNTYSTHSWIFRECMSKLQMVVGGKEVFSARAWITEYKRLGFKHPIEIPLRTMIIIQMPALDLRQLCLLKLANDLKTKDDIMTLEIPRILQKELIQMILNKAESKFKLTNS
;
A
#
# COMPACT_ATOMS: atom_id res chain seq x y z
N MET A 1 -6.46 32.58 -27.58
CA MET A 1 -5.82 32.01 -26.38
C MET A 1 -5.76 30.50 -26.58
N ALA A 2 -4.57 29.94 -26.78
CA ALA A 2 -4.41 28.50 -26.93
C ALA A 2 -4.62 27.86 -25.56
N VAL A 3 -5.56 26.92 -25.48
CA VAL A 3 -5.72 26.05 -24.30
C VAL A 3 -4.48 25.17 -24.27
N GLU A 4 -3.60 25.36 -23.28
CA GLU A 4 -2.52 24.41 -23.00
C GLU A 4 -3.17 23.07 -22.65
N VAL A 5 -3.27 22.20 -23.64
CA VAL A 5 -3.55 20.79 -23.42
C VAL A 5 -2.30 20.24 -22.74
N ASN A 6 -2.35 20.14 -21.41
CA ASN A 6 -1.35 19.43 -20.61
C ASN A 6 -1.30 17.98 -21.14
N PHE A 7 -0.40 17.70 -22.07
CA PHE A 7 -0.11 16.35 -22.51
C PHE A 7 0.43 15.60 -21.30
N ILE A 8 -0.44 14.81 -20.67
CA ILE A 8 -0.02 13.89 -19.62
C ILE A 8 0.90 12.87 -20.30
N ASP A 9 2.21 13.03 -20.08
CA ASP A 9 3.24 12.18 -20.64
C ASP A 9 3.15 10.77 -20.02
N ARG A 10 2.34 9.93 -20.65
CA ARG A 10 2.04 8.56 -20.25
C ARG A 10 3.18 7.63 -20.68
N ARG A 11 4.26 7.62 -19.91
CA ARG A 11 5.38 6.70 -20.13
C ARG A 11 5.24 5.46 -19.27
N GLN A 12 5.70 4.33 -19.80
CA GLN A 12 5.71 3.07 -19.06
C GLN A 12 6.60 3.18 -17.82
N ALA A 13 6.15 2.55 -16.75
CA ALA A 13 6.86 2.40 -15.50
C ALA A 13 6.76 0.93 -15.07
N PHE A 14 7.90 0.32 -14.77
CA PHE A 14 7.98 -1.07 -14.34
C PHE A 14 8.44 -1.08 -12.89
N ILE A 15 7.58 -1.57 -12.00
CA ILE A 15 7.84 -1.49 -10.56
C ILE A 15 7.67 -2.87 -9.92
N ARG A 16 8.37 -3.05 -8.81
CA ARG A 16 8.24 -4.19 -7.90
C ARG A 16 7.89 -3.65 -6.52
N PHE A 17 6.64 -3.77 -6.13
CA PHE A 17 6.25 -3.48 -4.75
C PHE A 17 6.76 -4.60 -3.85
N LYS A 18 7.51 -4.24 -2.82
CA LYS A 18 8.03 -5.16 -1.80
C LYS A 18 7.40 -4.79 -0.46
N ASN A 19 6.61 -5.71 0.09
CA ASN A 19 6.12 -5.58 1.45
C ASN A 19 7.26 -5.91 2.42
N ASN A 20 7.75 -4.90 3.14
CA ASN A 20 8.79 -5.05 4.15
C ASN A 20 8.22 -4.96 5.58
N THR A 21 6.94 -5.31 5.73
CA THR A 21 6.23 -5.32 7.01
C THR A 21 5.82 -6.76 7.36
N CYS A 22 5.40 -6.94 8.61
CA CYS A 22 4.83 -8.19 9.10
C CYS A 22 3.32 -8.34 8.81
N TYR A 23 2.73 -7.40 8.09
CA TYR A 23 1.28 -7.32 7.86
C TYR A 23 0.91 -7.50 6.39
N SER A 24 -0.31 -7.94 6.11
CA SER A 24 -0.83 -7.99 4.74
C SER A 24 -1.23 -6.59 4.29
N ILE A 25 -0.81 -6.20 3.09
CA ILE A 25 -0.99 -4.84 2.59
C ILE A 25 -1.90 -4.83 1.35
N GLU A 26 -2.97 -4.04 1.38
CA GLU A 26 -3.75 -3.68 0.21
C GLU A 26 -2.92 -2.71 -0.66
N ILE A 27 -2.72 -3.07 -1.92
CA ILE A 27 -2.11 -2.23 -2.95
C ILE A 27 -3.25 -1.57 -3.71
N ILE A 28 -3.28 -0.25 -3.71
CA ILE A 28 -4.40 0.52 -4.25
C ILE A 28 -3.87 1.55 -5.25
N TRP A 29 -4.43 1.54 -6.44
CA TRP A 29 -4.20 2.56 -7.46
C TRP A 29 -5.22 3.69 -7.31
N ILE A 30 -4.74 4.94 -7.20
CA ILE A 30 -5.57 6.14 -7.24
C ILE A 30 -5.63 6.63 -8.69
N THR A 31 -6.83 6.71 -9.24
CA THR A 31 -7.10 7.28 -10.56
C THR A 31 -7.10 8.81 -10.52
N PHE A 32 -7.06 9.46 -11.69
CA PHE A 32 -7.04 10.93 -11.78
C PHE A 32 -8.28 11.62 -11.18
N ASP A 33 -9.41 10.91 -11.10
CA ASP A 33 -10.64 11.36 -10.45
C ASP A 33 -10.69 11.00 -8.95
N ASN A 34 -9.54 10.70 -8.34
CA ASN A 34 -9.38 10.32 -6.93
C ASN A 34 -10.18 9.07 -6.51
N LYS A 35 -10.49 8.17 -7.45
CA LYS A 35 -11.10 6.87 -7.11
C LYS A 35 -10.03 5.85 -6.77
N GLU A 36 -10.29 5.09 -5.73
CA GLU A 36 -9.41 4.05 -5.25
C GLU A 36 -9.78 2.70 -5.85
N ASN A 37 -8.82 2.09 -6.57
CA ASN A 37 -8.98 0.79 -7.18
C ASN A 37 -8.01 -0.18 -6.50
N THR A 38 -8.54 -1.11 -5.71
CA THR A 38 -7.73 -2.16 -5.09
C THR A 38 -7.15 -3.04 -6.19
N TYR A 39 -5.83 -3.05 -6.31
CA TYR A 39 -5.10 -3.83 -7.30
C TYR A 39 -4.82 -5.25 -6.81
N GLY A 40 -4.61 -5.40 -5.49
CA GLY A 40 -4.41 -6.72 -4.88
C GLY A 40 -3.97 -6.61 -3.43
N ILE A 41 -3.80 -7.77 -2.79
CA ILE A 41 -3.29 -7.88 -1.42
C ILE A 41 -1.91 -8.55 -1.46
N LEU A 42 -0.93 -7.91 -0.84
CA LEU A 42 0.44 -8.36 -0.77
C LEU A 42 0.78 -8.89 0.63
N ALA A 43 0.99 -10.19 0.73
CA ALA A 43 1.35 -10.86 1.98
C ALA A 43 2.70 -10.37 2.56
N PRO A 44 2.92 -10.55 3.87
CA PRO A 44 4.17 -10.17 4.54
C PRO A 44 5.41 -10.70 3.81
N ASN A 45 6.44 -9.86 3.68
CA ASN A 45 7.71 -10.21 3.04
C ASN A 45 7.62 -10.70 1.57
N LYS A 46 6.47 -10.57 0.91
CA LYS A 46 6.30 -10.89 -0.51
C LYS A 46 6.47 -9.65 -1.39
N PHE A 47 6.57 -9.88 -2.70
CA PHE A 47 6.60 -8.81 -3.70
C PHE A 47 5.54 -9.01 -4.78
N LEU A 48 5.16 -7.91 -5.43
CA LEU A 48 4.26 -7.88 -6.58
C LEU A 48 4.90 -7.03 -7.68
N ASP A 49 5.04 -7.61 -8.87
CA ASP A 49 5.49 -6.90 -10.05
C ASP A 49 4.30 -6.25 -10.75
N VAL A 50 4.40 -4.94 -11.01
CA VAL A 50 3.34 -4.17 -11.65
C VAL A 50 3.90 -3.44 -12.86
N ASN A 51 3.19 -3.57 -13.97
CA ASN A 51 3.41 -2.78 -15.18
C ASN A 51 2.41 -1.62 -15.13
N THR A 52 2.93 -0.40 -15.00
CA THR A 52 2.12 0.81 -14.79
C THR A 52 2.63 1.96 -15.66
N TYR A 53 2.17 3.19 -15.39
CA TYR A 53 2.57 4.40 -16.10
C TYR A 53 3.02 5.48 -15.12
N SER A 54 3.87 6.40 -15.58
CA SER A 54 4.42 7.55 -14.82
C SER A 54 3.36 8.47 -14.20
N THR A 55 2.10 8.29 -14.58
CA THR A 55 0.98 9.12 -14.18
C THR A 55 0.15 8.46 -13.07
N HIS A 56 0.47 7.21 -12.71
CA HIS A 56 -0.26 6.46 -11.69
C HIS A 56 0.27 6.78 -10.30
N SER A 57 -0.65 7.05 -9.38
CA SER A 57 -0.36 7.21 -7.96
C SER A 57 -0.88 6.00 -7.19
N TRP A 58 -0.08 5.55 -6.23
CA TRP A 58 -0.35 4.34 -5.46
C TRP A 58 -0.35 4.66 -3.97
N ILE A 59 -1.30 4.06 -3.27
CA ILE A 59 -1.33 4.03 -1.81
C ILE A 59 -1.37 2.60 -1.32
N PHE A 60 -1.00 2.44 -0.06
CA PHE A 60 -0.81 1.14 0.56
C PHE A 60 -1.47 1.18 1.92
N ARG A 61 -2.28 0.17 2.24
CA ARG A 61 -2.96 0.09 3.54
C ARG A 61 -2.80 -1.26 4.17
N GLU A 62 -2.62 -1.29 5.48
CA GLU A 62 -2.72 -2.53 6.23
C GLU A 62 -4.15 -3.09 6.13
N CYS A 63 -4.30 -4.39 5.84
CA CYS A 63 -5.60 -4.99 5.58
C CYS A 63 -6.59 -4.85 6.74
N MET A 64 -6.12 -4.98 7.99
CA MET A 64 -6.99 -5.02 9.18
C MET A 64 -7.34 -3.63 9.71
N SER A 65 -6.32 -2.88 10.11
CA SER A 65 -6.44 -1.54 10.68
C SER A 65 -6.76 -0.47 9.65
N LYS A 66 -6.59 -0.77 8.35
CA LYS A 66 -6.62 0.21 7.26
C LYS A 66 -5.59 1.34 7.43
N LEU A 67 -4.59 1.13 8.28
CA LEU A 67 -3.50 2.07 8.50
C LEU A 67 -2.75 2.32 7.20
N GLN A 68 -2.55 3.60 6.89
CA GLN A 68 -1.78 4.04 5.74
C GLN A 68 -0.31 3.66 5.90
N MET A 69 0.25 2.96 4.91
CA MET A 69 1.68 2.63 4.82
C MET A 69 2.42 3.68 4.00
N VAL A 70 3.74 3.68 4.11
CA VAL A 70 4.60 4.65 3.43
C VAL A 70 5.62 3.99 2.52
N VAL A 71 6.03 4.74 1.50
CA VAL A 71 7.13 4.43 0.61
C VAL A 71 8.10 5.61 0.66
N GLY A 72 9.33 5.38 1.14
CA GLY A 72 10.32 6.44 1.28
C GLY A 72 9.83 7.62 2.12
N GLY A 73 9.05 7.33 3.17
CA GLY A 73 8.47 8.34 4.07
C GLY A 73 7.25 9.09 3.52
N LYS A 74 6.71 8.70 2.35
CA LYS A 74 5.52 9.31 1.75
C LYS A 74 4.36 8.33 1.71
N GLU A 75 3.16 8.82 2.01
CA GLU A 75 1.92 8.03 1.99
C GLU A 75 1.44 7.72 0.57
N VAL A 76 1.72 8.61 -0.38
CA VAL A 76 1.40 8.45 -1.80
C VAL A 76 2.68 8.25 -2.58
N PHE A 77 2.76 7.16 -3.33
CA PHE A 77 3.83 6.88 -4.27
C PHE A 77 3.39 7.21 -5.70
N SER A 78 4.06 8.18 -6.33
CA SER A 78 3.89 8.44 -7.76
C SER A 78 4.91 7.65 -8.56
N ALA A 79 4.44 6.83 -9.50
CA ALA A 79 5.31 6.06 -10.37
C ALA A 79 6.17 6.99 -11.25
N ARG A 80 7.38 6.54 -11.57
CA ARG A 80 8.28 7.25 -12.49
C ARG A 80 8.53 6.41 -13.73
N ALA A 81 8.65 7.08 -14.86
CA ALA A 81 9.00 6.41 -16.11
C ALA A 81 10.31 5.65 -15.95
N TRP A 82 10.38 4.40 -16.43
CA TRP A 82 11.55 3.54 -16.25
C TRP A 82 12.82 4.18 -16.83
N ILE A 83 12.69 4.89 -17.95
CA ILE A 83 13.79 5.59 -18.61
C ILE A 83 14.36 6.74 -17.76
N THR A 84 13.51 7.44 -16.99
CA THR A 84 13.94 8.51 -16.08
C THR A 84 14.70 7.91 -14.92
N GLU A 85 14.23 6.78 -14.40
CA GLU A 85 14.87 6.10 -13.28
C GLU A 85 16.22 5.48 -13.68
N TYR A 86 16.31 4.97 -14.90
CA TYR A 86 17.56 4.54 -15.53
C TYR A 86 18.60 5.67 -15.57
N LYS A 87 18.22 6.85 -16.08
CA LYS A 87 19.12 8.03 -16.14
C LYS A 87 19.60 8.44 -14.74
N ARG A 88 18.72 8.37 -13.74
CA ARG A 88 19.05 8.70 -12.34
C ARG A 88 20.12 7.77 -11.76
N LEU A 89 20.12 6.49 -12.14
CA LEU A 89 21.05 5.50 -11.64
C LEU A 89 22.43 5.55 -12.32
N GLY A 90 22.61 6.40 -13.34
CA GLY A 90 23.93 6.69 -13.92
C GLY A 90 24.55 5.53 -14.72
N PHE A 91 23.72 4.60 -15.21
CA PHE A 91 24.20 3.51 -16.07
C PHE A 91 24.82 4.06 -17.36
N LYS A 92 26.03 3.59 -17.68
CA LYS A 92 26.84 4.08 -18.81
C LYS A 92 26.54 3.38 -20.14
N HIS A 93 25.90 2.22 -20.12
CA HIS A 93 25.61 1.42 -21.31
C HIS A 93 24.12 1.39 -21.61
N PRO A 94 23.70 1.59 -22.88
CA PRO A 94 22.28 1.58 -23.23
C PRO A 94 21.64 0.26 -22.79
N ILE A 95 20.63 0.36 -21.94
CA ILE A 95 19.81 -0.78 -21.54
C ILE A 95 18.62 -0.86 -22.49
N GLU A 96 18.56 -1.95 -23.25
CA GLU A 96 17.46 -2.25 -24.17
C GLU A 96 16.26 -2.89 -23.44
N ILE A 97 16.47 -3.39 -22.22
CA ILE A 97 15.47 -4.14 -21.45
C ILE A 97 15.05 -3.34 -20.22
N PRO A 98 13.76 -2.97 -20.07
CA PRO A 98 13.33 -2.16 -18.94
C PRO A 98 13.60 -2.84 -17.59
N LEU A 99 14.29 -2.13 -16.70
CA LEU A 99 14.51 -2.57 -15.31
C LEU A 99 13.29 -2.26 -14.44
N ARG A 100 12.98 -3.15 -13.50
CA ARG A 100 11.96 -2.91 -12.48
C ARG A 100 12.54 -2.14 -11.30
N THR A 101 11.95 -1.00 -10.98
CA THR A 101 12.29 -0.24 -9.77
C THR A 101 11.68 -0.92 -8.55
N MET A 102 12.51 -1.27 -7.57
CA MET A 102 12.05 -1.84 -6.31
C MET A 102 11.49 -0.73 -5.40
N ILE A 103 10.25 -0.90 -4.97
CA ILE A 103 9.52 0.04 -4.14
C ILE A 103 9.22 -0.63 -2.80
N ILE A 104 9.92 -0.21 -1.75
CA ILE A 104 9.82 -0.80 -0.41
C ILE A 104 8.68 -0.13 0.34
N ILE A 105 7.67 -0.93 0.71
CA ILE A 105 6.54 -0.52 1.55
C ILE A 105 6.93 -0.73 3.00
N GLN A 106 6.76 0.31 3.82
CA GLN A 106 7.19 0.35 5.21
C GLN A 106 6.05 0.84 6.11
N MET A 107 6.14 0.48 7.40
CA MET A 107 5.29 1.07 8.44
C MET A 107 5.63 2.56 8.59
N PRO A 108 4.65 3.46 8.72
CA PRO A 108 4.92 4.85 9.11
C PRO A 108 5.42 4.91 10.57
N ALA A 109 5.88 6.09 10.99
CA ALA A 109 6.07 6.35 12.40
C ALA A 109 4.70 6.39 13.10
N LEU A 110 4.45 5.42 13.96
CA LEU A 110 3.20 5.29 14.71
C LEU A 110 3.40 5.72 16.16
N ASP A 111 2.32 6.25 16.75
CA ASP A 111 2.28 6.43 18.19
C ASP A 111 2.12 5.08 18.91
N LEU A 112 2.39 5.08 20.22
CA LEU A 112 2.31 3.87 21.03
C LEU A 112 0.90 3.27 21.04
N ARG A 113 -0.14 4.12 20.99
CA ARG A 113 -1.54 3.68 21.00
C ARG A 113 -1.86 2.87 19.74
N GLN A 114 -1.45 3.36 18.57
CA GLN A 114 -1.62 2.68 17.29
C GLN A 114 -0.87 1.35 17.26
N LEU A 115 0.38 1.32 17.75
CA LEU A 115 1.16 0.08 17.87
C LEU A 115 0.47 -0.96 18.76
N CYS A 116 -0.03 -0.53 19.93
CA CYS A 116 -0.76 -1.40 20.85
C CYS A 116 -2.04 -1.95 20.21
N LEU A 117 -2.83 -1.11 19.52
CA LEU A 117 -4.05 -1.54 18.84
C LEU A 117 -3.76 -2.55 17.73
N LEU A 118 -2.73 -2.30 16.90
CA LEU A 118 -2.30 -3.25 15.86
C LEU A 118 -1.90 -4.60 16.45
N LYS A 119 -1.14 -4.58 17.54
CA LYS A 119 -0.68 -5.80 18.20
C LYS A 119 -1.86 -6.58 18.79
N LEU A 120 -2.75 -5.91 19.52
CA LEU A 120 -3.94 -6.51 20.10
C LEU A 120 -4.89 -7.07 19.03
N ALA A 121 -5.16 -6.32 17.97
CA ALA A 121 -6.03 -6.78 16.88
C ALA A 121 -5.47 -8.02 16.16
N ASN A 122 -4.16 -8.17 16.11
CA ASN A 122 -3.54 -9.35 15.52
C ASN A 122 -3.63 -10.59 16.43
N ASP A 123 -3.51 -10.40 17.75
CA ASP A 123 -3.49 -11.48 18.74
C ASP A 123 -4.91 -11.93 19.13
N LEU A 124 -5.86 -11.00 19.23
CA LEU A 124 -7.27 -11.26 19.57
C LEU A 124 -8.04 -11.71 18.31
N LYS A 125 -8.76 -12.84 18.43
CA LYS A 125 -9.39 -13.49 17.27
C LYS A 125 -10.89 -13.30 17.21
N THR A 126 -11.54 -13.08 18.34
CA THR A 126 -13.00 -13.01 18.42
C THR A 126 -13.47 -11.69 19.04
N LYS A 127 -14.72 -11.32 18.76
CA LYS A 127 -15.35 -10.15 19.39
C LYS A 127 -15.49 -10.35 20.89
N ASP A 128 -15.79 -11.58 21.32
CA ASP A 128 -15.98 -11.89 22.73
C ASP A 128 -14.69 -11.66 23.53
N ASP A 129 -13.53 -12.07 23.00
CA ASP A 129 -12.22 -11.80 23.62
C ASP A 129 -11.94 -10.30 23.80
N ILE A 130 -12.46 -9.45 22.92
CA ILE A 130 -12.28 -7.99 23.03
C ILE A 130 -13.20 -7.41 24.10
N MET A 131 -14.44 -7.92 24.19
CA MET A 131 -15.44 -7.41 25.13
C MET A 131 -15.08 -7.69 26.58
N THR A 132 -14.24 -8.70 26.85
CA THR A 132 -13.72 -9.00 28.20
C THR A 132 -12.58 -8.09 28.63
N LEU A 133 -11.97 -7.31 27.72
CA LEU A 133 -10.89 -6.40 28.07
C LEU A 133 -11.39 -5.24 28.93
N GLU A 134 -10.71 -4.98 30.04
CA GLU A 134 -10.97 -3.85 30.95
C GLU A 134 -10.46 -2.50 30.38
N ILE A 135 -10.76 -2.23 29.12
CA ILE A 135 -10.37 -1.00 28.40
C ILE A 135 -11.61 -0.18 28.02
N PRO A 136 -11.47 1.12 27.73
CA PRO A 136 -12.59 1.95 27.28
C PRO A 136 -13.35 1.33 26.09
N ARG A 137 -14.68 1.41 26.11
CA ARG A 137 -15.57 0.88 25.06
C ARG A 137 -15.24 1.40 23.66
N ILE A 138 -14.67 2.60 23.55
CA ILE A 138 -14.22 3.18 22.28
C ILE A 138 -13.11 2.30 21.66
N LEU A 139 -12.13 1.88 22.46
CA LEU A 139 -11.05 1.00 22.00
C LEU A 139 -11.55 -0.41 21.67
N GLN A 140 -12.52 -0.94 22.44
CA GLN A 140 -13.17 -2.21 22.11
C GLN A 140 -13.84 -2.15 20.73
N LYS A 141 -14.59 -1.07 20.44
CA LYS A 141 -15.22 -0.86 19.13
C LYS A 141 -14.20 -0.77 17.99
N GLU A 142 -13.11 -0.04 18.20
CA GLU A 142 -12.02 0.05 17.21
C GLU A 142 -11.42 -1.34 16.90
N LEU A 143 -11.09 -2.12 17.93
CA LEU A 143 -10.56 -3.48 17.76
C LEU A 143 -11.55 -4.39 17.02
N ILE A 144 -12.84 -4.33 17.36
CA ILE A 144 -13.89 -5.10 16.68
C ILE A 144 -13.93 -4.73 15.19
N GLN A 145 -13.86 -3.44 14.85
CA GLN A 145 -13.84 -3.00 13.46
C GLN A 145 -12.61 -3.54 12.71
N MET A 146 -11.44 -3.55 13.35
CA MET A 146 -10.22 -4.12 12.74
C MET A 146 -10.37 -5.62 12.44
N ILE A 147 -11.04 -6.38 13.30
CA ILE A 147 -11.33 -7.80 13.07
C ILE A 147 -12.31 -7.98 11.89
N LEU A 148 -13.34 -7.15 11.79
CA LEU A 148 -14.28 -7.20 10.66
C LEU A 148 -13.59 -6.96 9.32
N ASN A 149 -12.74 -5.93 9.25
CA ASN A 149 -11.93 -5.62 8.07
C ASN A 149 -11.02 -6.80 7.65
N LYS A 150 -10.48 -7.56 8.63
CA LYS A 150 -9.68 -8.77 8.38
C LYS A 150 -10.49 -9.84 7.64
N ALA A 151 -11.75 -10.04 8.03
CA ALA A 151 -12.63 -11.03 7.42
C ALA A 151 -12.95 -10.65 5.96
N GLU A 152 -13.23 -9.38 5.70
CA GLU A 152 -13.46 -8.85 4.34
C GLU A 152 -12.23 -9.02 3.44
N SER A 153 -11.05 -8.72 3.98
CA SER A 153 -9.79 -8.83 3.22
C SER A 153 -9.45 -10.29 2.86
N LYS A 154 -9.77 -11.24 3.75
CA LYS A 154 -9.65 -12.68 3.46
C LYS A 154 -10.59 -13.11 2.32
N PHE A 155 -11.83 -12.62 2.31
CA PHE A 155 -12.78 -12.93 1.25
C PHE A 155 -12.32 -12.42 -0.13
N LYS A 156 -11.66 -11.25 -0.17
CA LYS A 156 -11.06 -10.74 -1.41
C LYS A 156 -9.90 -11.63 -1.91
N LEU A 157 -9.06 -12.14 -1.01
CA LEU A 157 -7.96 -13.06 -1.35
C LEU A 157 -8.43 -14.41 -1.92
N THR A 158 -9.59 -14.92 -1.51
CA THR A 158 -10.10 -16.23 -1.96
C THR A 158 -10.83 -16.18 -3.29
N ASN A 159 -11.23 -15.00 -3.76
CA ASN A 159 -12.05 -14.80 -4.96
C ASN A 159 -11.32 -14.06 -6.08
N SER A 160 -9.99 -13.94 -5.99
CA SER A 160 -9.12 -13.27 -6.98
C SER A 160 -8.20 -14.26 -7.67
#